data_AF-A0A699RVM1-F1
#
_entry.id   AF-A0A699RVM1-F1
#
_cell.length_a   1.000
_cell.length_b   1.000
_cell.length_c   1.000
_cell.angle_alpha   90.00
_cell.angle_beta   90.00
_cell.angle_gamma   90.00
#
_symmetry.space_group_name_H-M   'P 1'
#
loop_
_entity.id
_entity.type
_entity.pdbx_description
1 polymer ?
#
loop_
_entity_poly.entity_id
_entity_poly.type
_entity_poly.pdbx_seq_one_letter_code
_entity_poly.pdbx_strand_id
1 'polypeptide(L)'
;IATACFTQNRSIIHRRFNKTPYELINGKKPDISFLHVFRALCYPKNDREDIGKLSAKGDIGFFIGYSADSCAYRVYNRRTKQIMETMNVSFDELSTMAFKQRSLKPGL
;
A
#
# COMPACT_ATOMS: atom_id res chain seq x y z
N ILE A 1 -8.94 4.25 10.39
CA ILE A 1 -9.56 3.19 11.23
C ILE A 1 -9.91 1.95 10.39
N ALA A 2 -10.63 2.09 9.27
CA ALA A 2 -11.00 0.96 8.40
C ALA A 2 -9.82 0.10 7.90
N THR A 3 -8.74 0.71 7.40
CA THR A 3 -7.58 -0.03 6.86
C THR A 3 -6.86 -0.92 7.87
N ALA A 4 -6.67 -0.44 9.11
CA ALA A 4 -6.00 -1.19 10.16
C ALA A 4 -6.82 -2.42 10.57
N CYS A 5 -8.13 -2.26 10.76
CA CYS A 5 -9.01 -3.39 11.05
C CYS A 5 -9.05 -4.39 9.89
N PHE A 6 -9.14 -3.90 8.65
CA PHE A 6 -9.17 -4.73 7.45
C PHE A 6 -7.91 -5.61 7.30
N THR A 7 -6.73 -5.02 7.51
CA THR A 7 -5.44 -5.73 7.46
C THR A 7 -5.30 -6.71 8.63
N GLN A 8 -5.62 -6.29 9.86
CA GLN A 8 -5.56 -7.16 11.03
C GLN A 8 -6.46 -8.40 10.89
N ASN A 9 -7.68 -8.23 10.39
CA ASN A 9 -8.64 -9.33 10.20
C ASN A 9 -8.16 -10.38 9.19
N ARG A 10 -7.26 -10.02 8.26
CA ARG A 10 -6.77 -10.89 7.18
C ARG A 10 -5.33 -11.36 7.36
N SER A 11 -4.53 -10.71 8.20
CA SER A 11 -3.11 -11.01 8.35
C SER A 11 -2.71 -11.52 9.73
N ILE A 12 -3.46 -11.20 10.79
CA ILE A 12 -3.13 -11.67 12.15
C ILE A 12 -3.65 -13.08 12.34
N ILE A 13 -2.74 -14.00 12.69
CA ILE A 13 -3.08 -15.38 13.01
C ILE A 13 -3.42 -15.47 14.50
N HIS A 14 -4.61 -15.97 14.80
CA HIS A 14 -5.02 -16.26 16.16
C HIS A 14 -4.35 -17.55 16.65
N ARG A 15 -3.46 -17.45 17.65
CA ARG A 15 -2.62 -18.56 18.15
C ARG A 15 -3.38 -19.84 18.48
N ARG A 16 -4.58 -19.73 19.06
CA ARG A 16 -5.39 -20.90 19.45
C ARG A 16 -5.90 -21.71 18.27
N PHE A 17 -6.20 -21.05 17.15
CA PHE A 17 -6.88 -21.67 16.01
C PHE A 17 -5.97 -21.81 14.79
N ASN A 18 -4.77 -21.19 14.81
CA ASN A 18 -3.86 -21.08 13.68
C ASN A 18 -4.56 -20.58 12.40
N LYS A 19 -5.53 -19.68 12.59
CA LYS A 19 -6.35 -19.08 11.54
C LYS A 19 -6.51 -17.58 11.76
N THR A 20 -6.73 -16.85 10.69
CA THR A 20 -7.09 -15.43 10.73
C THR A 20 -8.56 -15.25 11.12
N PRO A 21 -8.96 -14.09 11.69
CA PRO A 21 -10.37 -13.79 11.93
C PRO A 21 -11.25 -13.96 10.67
N TYR A 22 -10.74 -13.58 9.51
CA TYR A 22 -11.43 -13.78 8.22
C TYR A 22 -11.67 -15.26 7.91
N GLU A 23 -10.68 -16.13 8.11
CA GLU A 23 -10.82 -17.58 7.89
C GLU A 23 -11.80 -18.22 8.86
N LEU A 24 -11.87 -17.74 10.10
CA LEU A 24 -12.81 -18.26 11.10
C LEU A 24 -14.27 -17.96 10.74
N ILE A 25 -14.52 -16.79 10.15
CA ILE A 25 -15.88 -16.36 9.78
C ILE A 25 -16.29 -16.91 8.42
N ASN A 26 -15.38 -16.89 7.43
CA ASN A 26 -15.72 -17.18 6.04
C ASN A 26 -15.28 -18.57 5.56
N GLY A 27 -14.53 -19.34 6.38
CA GLY A 27 -14.05 -20.68 6.04
C GLY A 27 -13.01 -20.73 4.90
N LYS A 28 -12.64 -19.58 4.33
CA LYS A 28 -11.71 -19.45 3.20
C LYS A 28 -10.51 -18.58 3.58
N LYS A 29 -9.32 -18.95 3.11
CA LYS A 29 -8.12 -18.11 3.24
C LYS A 29 -8.34 -16.77 2.53
N PRO A 30 -8.07 -15.63 3.18
CA PRO A 30 -8.11 -14.35 2.49
C PRO A 30 -7.01 -14.29 1.44
N ASP A 31 -7.32 -13.68 0.30
CA ASP A 31 -6.28 -13.14 -0.55
C ASP A 31 -5.73 -11.88 0.13
N ILE A 32 -4.40 -11.76 0.20
CA ILE A 32 -3.68 -10.65 0.81
C ILE A 32 -2.65 -10.05 -0.16
N SER A 33 -2.63 -10.47 -1.42
CA SER A 33 -1.67 -10.01 -2.43
C SER A 33 -1.74 -8.51 -2.71
N PHE A 34 -2.90 -7.89 -2.49
CA PHE A 34 -3.13 -6.44 -2.61
C PHE A 34 -2.75 -5.65 -1.33
N LEU A 35 -2.31 -6.33 -0.27
CA LEU A 35 -1.85 -5.66 0.94
C LEU A 35 -0.44 -5.11 0.72
N HIS A 36 -0.30 -3.80 0.84
CA HIS A 36 0.96 -3.09 0.60
C HIS A 36 1.47 -2.41 1.87
N VAL A 37 2.80 -2.28 1.96
CA VAL A 37 3.43 -1.65 3.12
C VAL A 37 3.10 -0.16 3.17
N PHE A 38 2.53 0.31 4.28
CA PHE A 38 2.25 1.74 4.49
C PHE A 38 3.54 2.57 4.32
N ARG A 39 3.43 3.72 3.63
CA ARG A 39 4.55 4.57 3.17
C ARG A 39 5.51 3.91 2.17
N ALA A 40 5.14 2.78 1.55
CA ALA A 40 5.90 2.26 0.42
C ALA A 40 6.02 3.29 -0.69
N LEU A 41 7.19 3.32 -1.34
CA LEU A 41 7.40 4.11 -2.54
C LEU A 41 6.54 3.51 -3.65
N CYS A 42 5.81 4.35 -4.37
CA CYS A 42 4.97 3.87 -5.45
C CYS A 42 4.90 4.84 -6.62
N TYR A 43 4.53 4.31 -7.77
CA TYR A 43 4.49 5.00 -9.06
C TYR A 43 3.07 4.89 -9.61
N PRO A 44 2.19 5.86 -9.29
CA PRO A 44 0.86 5.92 -9.88
C PRO A 44 0.99 6.13 -11.39
N LYS A 45 0.36 5.25 -12.17
CA LYS A 45 0.23 5.45 -13.61
C LYS A 45 -0.90 6.47 -13.80
N ASN A 46 -0.57 7.64 -14.34
CA ASN A 46 -1.59 8.56 -14.80
C ASN A 46 -2.13 8.03 -16.12
N ASP A 47 -3.42 7.71 -16.17
CA ASP A 47 -4.13 7.38 -17.40
C ASP A 47 -4.45 8.64 -18.25
N ARG A 48 -4.11 9.83 -17.73
CA ARG A 48 -4.31 11.11 -18.41
C ARG A 48 -3.24 11.28 -19.49
N GLU A 49 -3.70 11.20 -20.73
CA GLU A 49 -3.01 11.43 -21.99
C GLU A 49 -2.25 12.76 -21.99
N ASP A 50 -1.02 12.80 -21.51
CA ASP A 50 -0.09 13.88 -21.84
C ASP A 50 1.38 13.42 -21.79
N ILE A 51 1.62 12.18 -22.21
CA ILE A 51 2.98 11.67 -22.41
C ILE A 51 3.28 11.81 -23.90
N GLY A 52 3.57 13.05 -24.31
CA GLY A 52 4.44 13.28 -25.44
C GLY A 52 5.68 12.40 -25.29
N LYS A 53 6.13 11.82 -26.40
CA LYS A 53 7.05 10.67 -26.60
C LYS A 53 8.41 10.70 -25.85
N LEU A 54 8.65 11.70 -24.98
CA LEU A 54 9.86 11.95 -24.18
C LEU A 54 9.57 12.60 -22.80
N SER A 55 8.43 12.34 -22.13
CA SER A 55 8.16 12.96 -20.82
C SER A 55 8.78 12.20 -19.63
N ALA A 56 9.09 12.97 -18.59
CA ALA A 56 9.91 12.60 -17.43
C ALA A 56 9.46 11.32 -16.73
N LYS A 57 10.46 10.59 -16.19
CA LYS A 57 10.36 9.46 -15.24
C LYS A 57 9.07 9.60 -14.39
N GLY A 58 8.16 8.64 -14.51
CA GLY A 58 6.78 8.73 -14.01
C GLY A 58 6.65 9.23 -12.57
N ASP A 59 5.47 9.75 -12.23
CA ASP A 59 5.21 10.36 -10.92
C ASP A 59 5.60 9.43 -9.77
N ILE A 60 6.24 10.02 -8.76
CA ILE A 60 6.65 9.32 -7.54
C ILE A 60 5.69 9.71 -6.41
N GLY A 61 5.19 8.70 -5.70
CA GLY A 61 4.34 8.89 -4.55
C GLY A 61 4.66 7.95 -3.39
N PHE A 62 3.91 8.15 -2.30
CA PHE A 62 3.93 7.27 -1.13
C PHE A 62 2.55 6.67 -0.90
N PHE A 63 2.52 5.38 -0.58
CA PHE A 63 1.29 4.70 -0.24
C PHE A 63 0.74 5.17 1.11
N ILE A 64 -0.51 5.67 1.12
CA ILE A 64 -1.23 6.07 2.34
C ILE A 64 -2.26 5.02 2.75
N GLY A 65 -2.81 4.26 1.82
CA GLY A 65 -3.80 3.24 2.18
C GLY A 65 -4.80 3.01 1.07
N TYR A 66 -5.97 2.54 1.45
CA TYR A 66 -7.03 2.15 0.52
C TYR A 66 -8.13 3.21 0.50
N SER A 67 -8.76 3.40 -0.65
CA SER A 67 -9.98 4.19 -0.78
C SER A 67 -11.09 3.57 0.07
N ALA A 68 -12.00 4.40 0.59
CA ALA A 68 -13.15 3.93 1.36
C ALA A 68 -14.26 3.41 0.44
N ASP A 69 -14.40 4.05 -0.73
CA ASP A 69 -15.58 3.91 -1.58
C ASP A 69 -15.27 3.17 -2.89
N SER A 70 -14.01 2.84 -3.15
CA SER A 70 -13.57 2.19 -4.39
C SER A 70 -12.43 1.21 -4.18
N CYS A 71 -12.17 0.36 -5.18
CA CYS A 71 -11.01 -0.55 -5.20
C CYS A 71 -9.72 0.19 -5.63
N ALA A 72 -9.51 1.40 -5.11
CA ALA A 72 -8.38 2.25 -5.45
C ALA A 72 -7.43 2.42 -4.26
N TYR A 73 -6.17 2.73 -4.57
CA TYR A 73 -5.16 3.08 -3.58
C TYR A 73 -5.12 4.60 -3.40
N ARG A 74 -4.97 5.02 -2.14
CA ARG A 74 -4.67 6.40 -1.76
C ARG A 74 -3.17 6.60 -1.78
N VAL A 75 -2.70 7.45 -2.69
CA VAL A 75 -1.29 7.74 -2.92
C VAL A 75 -1.04 9.22 -2.70
N TYR A 76 -0.03 9.56 -1.91
CA TYR A 76 0.49 10.91 -1.83
C TYR A 76 1.42 11.17 -3.00
N ASN A 77 1.04 12.02 -3.94
CA ASN A 77 1.90 12.39 -5.05
C ASN A 77 2.92 13.44 -4.59
N ARG A 78 4.22 13.12 -4.71
CA ARG A 78 5.29 13.99 -4.23
C ARG A 78 5.44 15.27 -5.05
N ARG A 79 5.06 15.23 -6.33
CA ARG A 79 5.11 16.34 -7.28
C ARG A 79 3.99 17.34 -7.01
N THR A 80 2.74 16.89 -6.96
CA THR A 80 1.57 17.77 -6.76
C THR A 80 1.29 18.08 -5.28
N LYS A 81 1.90 17.34 -4.35
CA LYS A 81 1.67 17.45 -2.90
C LYS A 81 0.23 17.13 -2.48
N GLN A 82 -0.50 16.38 -3.31
CA GLN A 82 -1.90 16.01 -3.08
C GLN A 82 -2.05 14.50 -2.90
N ILE A 83 -3.11 14.12 -2.19
CA ILE A 83 -3.56 12.73 -2.09
C ILE A 83 -4.45 12.46 -3.30
N MET A 84 -4.11 11.44 -4.06
CA MET A 84 -4.90 10.96 -5.19
C MET A 84 -5.35 9.53 -4.95
N GLU A 85 -6.48 9.17 -5.55
CA GLU A 85 -6.97 7.79 -5.58
C GLU A 85 -6.75 7.23 -6.98
N THR A 86 -6.07 6.08 -7.07
CA THR A 86 -5.84 5.40 -8.36
C THR A 86 -5.73 3.89 -8.16
N MET A 87 -6.26 3.13 -9.12
CA MET A 87 -6.17 1.67 -9.13
C MET A 87 -4.83 1.19 -9.70
N ASN A 88 -4.24 1.96 -10.62
CA ASN A 88 -3.05 1.57 -11.38
C ASN A 88 -1.79 2.12 -10.71
N VAL A 89 -1.25 1.36 -9.75
CA VAL A 89 -0.06 1.75 -8.98
C VAL A 89 0.98 0.64 -9.01
N SER A 90 2.23 1.03 -9.30
CA SER A 90 3.39 0.14 -9.20
C SER A 90 4.07 0.38 -7.84
N PHE A 91 4.31 -0.64 -7.03
CA PHE A 91 4.93 -0.49 -5.71
C PHE A 91 6.40 -0.94 -5.72
N ASP A 92 7.27 -0.12 -5.13
CA ASP A 92 8.66 -0.46 -4.82
C ASP A 92 8.79 -0.67 -3.31
N GLU A 93 8.38 -1.84 -2.86
CA GLU A 93 8.35 -2.18 -1.43
C GLU A 93 9.75 -2.44 -0.86
N LEU A 94 10.72 -2.80 -1.71
CA LEU A 94 12.10 -3.09 -1.31
C LEU A 94 12.82 -1.86 -0.75
N SER A 95 12.57 -0.67 -1.34
CA SER A 95 13.09 0.60 -0.84
C SER A 95 12.58 0.95 0.57
N THR A 96 11.36 0.52 0.91
CA THR A 96 10.72 0.77 2.21
C THR A 96 11.38 0.02 3.36
N MET A 97 11.87 -1.21 3.11
CA MET A 97 12.57 -2.02 4.11
C MET A 97 13.91 -1.38 4.53
N ALA A 98 14.60 -0.71 3.59
CA ALA A 98 15.84 0.01 3.86
C ALA A 98 15.62 1.24 4.77
N PHE A 99 14.45 1.89 4.70
CA PHE A 99 14.08 2.98 5.61
C PHE A 99 13.92 2.49 7.06
N LYS A 100 13.26 1.35 7.28
CA LYS A 100 13.09 0.77 8.62
C LYS A 100 14.44 0.44 9.27
N GLN A 101 15.36 -0.15 8.52
CA GLN A 101 16.73 -0.45 8.97
C GLN A 101 17.48 0.83 9.42
N ARG A 102 17.31 1.96 8.72
CA ARG A 102 17.97 3.23 9.09
C ARG A 102 17.38 3.87 10.36
N SER A 103 16.07 3.75 10.58
CA SER A 103 15.41 4.24 11.80
C SER A 103 15.57 3.33 13.03
N LEU A 104 16.02 2.08 12.84
CA LEU A 104 16.23 1.11 13.91
C LEU A 104 17.65 1.12 14.48
N LYS A 105 18.55 1.99 14.00
CA LYS A 105 19.85 2.20 14.67
C LYS A 105 19.59 2.92 15.99
N PRO A 106 19.78 2.29 17.15
CA PRO A 106 19.77 2.99 18.42
C PRO A 106 20.95 3.97 18.39
N GLY A 107 20.72 5.23 18.75
CA GLY A 107 21.83 6.07 19.19
C GLY A 107 22.51 5.35 20.35
N LEU A 108 23.81 5.08 20.21
CA LEU A 108 24.67 4.61 21.29
C LEU A 108 24.61 5.57 22.47
#